data_AF-A0AAE3C5I1-F1
#
_entry.id   AF-A0AAE3C5I1-F1
#
_cell.length_a   1.000
_cell.length_b   1.000
_cell.length_c   1.000
_cell.angle_alpha   90.00
_cell.angle_beta   90.00
_cell.angle_gamma   90.00
#
_symmetry.space_group_name_H-M   'P 1'
#
loop_
_entity.id
_entity.type
_entity.pdbx_description
1 polymer ?
#
loop_
_entity_poly.entity_id
_entity_poly.type
_entity_poly.pdbx_seq_one_letter_code
_entity_poly.pdbx_strand_id
1 'polypeptide(L)'
;MISGIFALYFVGKNVSVVASIIHDSDIPEKDILDIFSKEKIIGGAIGNFSRGKYKIVYYATAENKSKYLLGIILGSETDHTPFETPLKEEAKLLLRKDRVKNLPSNLKESYQSIVRGAIQSFEVRISEIDKDREETHRKISSLEQQLKTFYSEEKQLLAELEKGKETDTIIRKIETIIVNQKELEKLIEEQKNIEKTFEEKSSNLKSELAKLQAVNSRIPEFTLQQPLAEALEEAKPEEALEEAEPETLKESTSSDISNLMKKLEALSHKQSTLQAELVSAEESTVSVPKATPVHSETIEQVAEPITSRTPPDTTLEREEEATMSDVLAEMVGEVKAAILEYLFWINKPRTINEISQDLETTAQTIIENAEDLVNQGYACKLSKKNTKEVYLTVCPNCPLKSRCQKERAINWEQIMHEKIKK
;
A
#
# COMPACT_ATOMS: atom_id res chain seq x y z
N MET A 1 -2.44 3.24 -8.60
CA MET A 1 -1.74 3.03 -9.88
C MET A 1 -0.25 3.20 -9.67
N ILE A 2 0.59 2.29 -10.20
CA ILE A 2 2.04 2.45 -10.15
C ILE A 2 2.49 3.46 -11.22
N SER A 3 3.25 4.46 -10.80
CA SER A 3 3.71 5.60 -11.61
C SER A 3 5.23 5.57 -11.86
N GLY A 4 5.89 4.49 -11.45
CA GLY A 4 7.28 4.26 -11.85
C GLY A 4 8.11 3.49 -10.84
N ILE A 5 9.36 3.27 -11.23
CA ILE A 5 10.43 2.70 -10.43
C ILE A 5 11.68 3.59 -10.55
N PHE A 6 12.50 3.63 -9.52
CA PHE A 6 13.76 4.36 -9.53
C PHE A 6 14.82 3.63 -8.70
N ALA A 7 16.07 3.82 -9.09
CA ALA A 7 17.23 3.40 -8.33
C ALA A 7 18.09 4.62 -7.98
N LEU A 8 18.35 4.80 -6.68
CA LEU A 8 19.20 5.87 -6.17
C LEU A 8 20.56 5.32 -5.74
N TYR A 9 21.57 6.15 -5.92
CA TYR A 9 22.84 6.05 -5.24
C TYR A 9 22.90 7.09 -4.14
N PHE A 10 23.32 6.70 -2.94
CA PHE A 10 23.44 7.58 -1.80
C PHE A 10 24.75 7.37 -1.05
N VAL A 11 25.43 8.47 -0.75
CA VAL A 11 26.69 8.52 0.00
C VAL A 11 26.62 9.69 0.98
N GLY A 12 26.32 9.39 2.24
CA GLY A 12 26.10 10.43 3.26
C GLY A 12 24.87 11.28 2.90
N LYS A 13 25.06 12.58 2.70
CA LYS A 13 24.00 13.52 2.26
C LYS A 13 23.87 13.63 0.75
N ASN A 14 24.80 13.04 -0.01
CA ASN A 14 24.79 13.11 -1.47
C ASN A 14 23.90 11.99 -2.00
N VAL A 15 22.85 12.36 -2.74
CA VAL A 15 21.91 11.44 -3.38
C VAL A 15 21.86 11.76 -4.86
N SER A 16 21.92 10.72 -5.69
CA SER A 16 21.82 10.83 -7.15
C SER A 16 20.93 9.72 -7.71
N VAL A 17 20.10 10.05 -8.70
CA VAL A 17 19.33 9.05 -9.45
C VAL A 17 20.31 8.34 -10.40
N VAL A 18 20.40 7.02 -10.31
CA VAL A 18 21.26 6.21 -11.18
C VAL A 18 20.49 5.73 -12.40
N ALA A 19 19.21 5.40 -12.20
CA ALA A 19 18.30 5.02 -13.26
C ALA A 19 16.87 5.21 -12.78
N SER A 20 15.98 5.58 -13.70
CA SER A 20 14.56 5.71 -13.41
C SER A 20 13.70 5.30 -14.60
N ILE A 21 12.49 4.85 -14.29
CA ILE A 21 11.39 4.65 -15.23
C ILE A 21 10.18 5.26 -14.54
N ILE A 22 9.96 6.55 -14.75
CA ILE A 22 8.84 7.30 -14.16
C ILE A 22 7.87 7.64 -15.28
N HIS A 23 6.63 7.19 -15.16
CA HIS A 23 5.55 7.45 -16.11
C HIS A 23 4.28 7.80 -15.36
N ASP A 24 3.47 8.70 -15.91
CA ASP A 24 2.22 9.13 -15.26
C ASP A 24 2.40 9.62 -13.80
N SER A 25 3.57 10.19 -13.51
CA SER A 25 3.92 10.80 -12.23
C SER A 25 4.21 12.29 -12.42
N ASP A 26 3.54 13.13 -11.65
CA ASP A 26 3.89 14.56 -11.55
C ASP A 26 5.11 14.78 -10.62
N ILE A 27 5.69 13.72 -10.05
CA ILE A 27 6.87 13.81 -9.19
C ILE A 27 8.12 13.84 -10.08
N PRO A 28 8.81 14.98 -10.17
CA PRO A 28 10.08 15.06 -10.90
C PRO A 28 11.21 14.39 -10.10
N GLU A 29 12.26 13.95 -10.77
CA GLU A 29 13.43 13.33 -10.11
C GLU A 29 14.05 14.21 -9.01
N LYS A 30 14.06 15.53 -9.22
CA LYS A 30 14.55 16.50 -8.20
C LYS A 30 13.81 16.39 -6.86
N ASP A 31 12.52 16.05 -6.89
CA ASP A 31 11.70 15.93 -5.69
C ASP A 31 12.01 14.62 -4.97
N ILE A 32 12.30 13.55 -5.72
CA ILE A 32 12.81 12.28 -5.17
C ILE A 32 14.15 12.52 -4.48
N LEU A 33 15.06 13.23 -5.14
CA LEU A 33 16.36 13.58 -4.56
C LEU A 33 16.22 14.42 -3.29
N ASP A 34 15.35 15.43 -3.29
CA ASP A 34 15.11 16.28 -2.12
C ASP A 34 14.61 15.46 -0.92
N ILE A 35 13.67 14.53 -1.13
CA ILE A 35 13.16 13.63 -0.10
C ILE A 35 14.31 12.83 0.52
N PHE A 36 15.06 12.10 -0.31
CA PHE A 36 16.07 11.18 0.19
C PHE A 36 17.36 11.86 0.67
N SER A 37 17.61 13.12 0.29
CA SER A 37 18.75 13.90 0.79
C SER A 37 18.62 14.28 2.28
N LYS A 38 17.38 14.31 2.79
CA LYS A 38 17.05 14.66 4.18
C LYS A 38 16.79 13.43 5.04
N GLU A 39 16.60 12.27 4.41
CA GLU A 39 16.12 11.06 5.06
C GLU A 39 17.25 10.20 5.65
N LYS A 40 16.99 9.59 6.82
CA LYS A 40 17.93 8.64 7.42
C LYS A 40 17.61 7.23 6.95
N ILE A 41 18.20 6.82 5.83
CA ILE A 41 17.94 5.51 5.22
C ILE A 41 18.49 4.38 6.10
N ILE A 42 17.60 3.54 6.62
CA ILE A 42 17.95 2.32 7.35
C ILE A 42 17.99 1.13 6.38
N GLY A 43 19.16 0.53 6.21
CA GLY A 43 19.33 -0.66 5.37
C GLY A 43 18.65 -1.91 5.97
N GLY A 44 18.05 -2.73 5.11
CA GLY A 44 17.43 -4.02 5.47
C GLY A 44 15.94 -3.97 5.76
N ALA A 45 15.35 -2.77 5.82
CA ALA A 45 13.92 -2.56 5.99
C ALA A 45 13.29 -1.91 4.75
N ILE A 46 11.99 -2.13 4.58
CA ILE A 46 11.19 -1.41 3.59
C ILE A 46 10.78 -0.09 4.25
N GLY A 47 11.10 1.02 3.60
CA GLY A 47 10.63 2.33 3.98
C GLY A 47 9.48 2.78 3.09
N ASN A 48 8.70 3.73 3.58
CA ASN A 48 7.66 4.36 2.80
C ASN A 48 7.58 5.85 3.10
N PHE A 49 7.16 6.62 2.11
CA PHE A 49 6.97 8.06 2.18
C PHE A 49 5.72 8.45 1.42
N SER A 50 5.06 9.52 1.84
CA SER A 50 3.88 10.05 1.13
C SER A 50 4.16 11.49 0.70
N ARG A 51 3.90 11.79 -0.58
CA ARG A 51 4.02 13.13 -1.16
C ARG A 51 2.82 13.45 -2.02
N GLY A 52 1.96 14.36 -1.55
CA GLY A 52 0.73 14.72 -2.25
C GLY A 52 -0.12 13.48 -2.53
N LYS A 53 -0.45 13.25 -3.80
CA LYS A 53 -1.26 12.10 -4.27
C LYS A 53 -0.45 10.82 -4.50
N TYR A 54 0.79 10.73 -4.00
CA TYR A 54 1.64 9.57 -4.23
C TYR A 54 2.21 9.00 -2.93
N LYS A 55 2.36 7.68 -2.94
CA LYS A 55 3.07 6.89 -1.94
C LYS A 55 4.32 6.29 -2.60
N ILE A 56 5.47 6.55 -2.00
CA ILE A 56 6.76 6.04 -2.42
C ILE A 56 7.13 4.89 -1.49
N VAL A 57 7.42 3.72 -2.04
CA VAL A 57 7.88 2.56 -1.27
C VAL A 57 9.31 2.26 -1.71
N TYR A 58 10.22 2.03 -0.78
CA TYR A 58 11.62 1.81 -1.10
C TYR A 58 12.27 0.75 -0.22
N TYR A 59 13.38 0.18 -0.71
CA TYR A 59 14.21 -0.73 0.04
C TYR A 59 15.69 -0.46 -0.19
N ALA A 60 16.45 -0.41 0.90
CA ALA A 60 17.91 -0.35 0.91
C ALA A 60 18.47 -1.69 1.41
N THR A 61 19.52 -2.23 0.78
CA THR A 61 20.13 -3.51 1.17
C THR A 61 20.92 -3.40 2.46
N ALA A 62 20.94 -4.43 3.32
CA ALA A 62 21.62 -4.35 4.63
C ALA A 62 23.17 -4.44 4.57
N GLU A 63 23.78 -4.58 3.39
CA GLU A 63 25.23 -4.77 3.27
C GLU A 63 25.97 -3.45 3.59
N ASN A 64 26.75 -3.48 4.68
CA ASN A 64 27.60 -2.42 5.24
C ASN A 64 27.64 -1.09 4.47
N LYS A 65 26.81 -0.15 4.92
CA LYS A 65 26.58 1.18 4.31
C LYS A 65 26.00 1.04 2.91
N SER A 66 24.75 0.59 2.84
CA SER A 66 23.93 0.59 1.64
C SER A 66 24.21 1.87 0.87
N LYS A 67 24.72 1.77 -0.35
CA LYS A 67 24.89 2.94 -1.22
C LYS A 67 23.79 3.02 -2.26
N TYR A 68 22.93 2.01 -2.32
CA TYR A 68 21.90 1.91 -3.34
C TYR A 68 20.55 1.58 -2.72
N LEU A 69 19.51 2.16 -3.32
CA LEU A 69 18.12 1.98 -2.93
C LEU A 69 17.29 1.79 -4.20
N LEU A 70 16.34 0.87 -4.14
CA LEU A 70 15.33 0.67 -5.18
C LEU A 70 13.99 1.11 -4.61
N GLY A 71 13.22 1.88 -5.38
CA GLY A 71 11.91 2.33 -4.95
C GLY A 71 10.91 2.41 -6.08
N ILE A 72 9.64 2.40 -5.72
CA ILE A 72 8.49 2.52 -6.61
C ILE A 72 7.62 3.70 -6.18
N ILE A 73 6.97 4.32 -7.17
CA ILE A 73 6.02 5.41 -6.96
C ILE A 73 4.62 4.85 -7.23
N LEU A 74 3.73 4.98 -6.28
CA LEU A 74 2.35 4.53 -6.35
C LEU A 74 1.43 5.74 -6.15
N GLY A 75 0.24 5.75 -6.75
CA GLY A 75 -0.83 6.68 -6.38
C GLY A 75 -1.27 6.43 -4.93
N SER A 76 -1.67 7.48 -4.21
CA SER A 76 -1.97 7.47 -2.77
C SER A 76 -3.03 6.47 -2.34
N GLU A 77 -4.00 6.20 -3.21
CA GLU A 77 -5.08 5.24 -2.97
C GLU A 77 -4.66 3.78 -3.20
N THR A 78 -3.47 3.54 -3.77
CA THR A 78 -3.00 2.20 -4.09
C THR A 78 -2.57 1.46 -2.83
N ASP A 79 -3.07 0.24 -2.65
CA ASP A 79 -2.47 -0.64 -1.65
C ASP A 79 -1.03 -0.98 -2.04
N HIS A 80 -0.09 -0.49 -1.25
CA HIS A 80 1.35 -0.75 -1.37
C HIS A 80 1.80 -2.16 -0.96
N THR A 81 1.03 -2.86 -0.13
CA THR A 81 1.44 -4.14 0.44
C THR A 81 1.75 -5.23 -0.60
N PRO A 82 1.08 -5.32 -1.77
CA PRO A 82 1.42 -6.27 -2.83
C PRO A 82 2.81 -6.03 -3.44
N PHE A 83 3.37 -4.82 -3.28
CA PHE A 83 4.63 -4.44 -3.90
C PHE A 83 5.84 -4.61 -2.97
N GLU A 84 5.63 -4.68 -1.66
CA GLU A 84 6.70 -4.72 -0.66
C GLU A 84 7.63 -5.92 -0.83
N THR A 85 7.05 -7.12 -0.93
CA THR A 85 7.84 -8.35 -1.06
C THR A 85 8.59 -8.41 -2.39
N PRO A 86 7.94 -8.18 -3.56
CA PRO A 86 8.65 -8.13 -4.83
C PRO A 86 9.75 -7.05 -4.85
N LEU A 87 9.48 -5.86 -4.30
CA LEU A 87 10.46 -4.78 -4.23
C LEU A 87 11.69 -5.19 -3.43
N LYS A 88 11.50 -5.81 -2.26
CA LYS A 88 12.59 -6.28 -1.41
C LYS A 88 13.45 -7.34 -2.10
N GLU A 89 12.83 -8.31 -2.75
CA GLU A 89 13.56 -9.38 -3.44
C GLU A 89 14.33 -8.84 -4.64
N GLU A 90 13.70 -7.99 -5.47
CA GLU A 90 14.38 -7.35 -6.59
C GLU A 90 15.50 -6.41 -6.14
N ALA A 91 15.30 -5.64 -5.07
CA ALA A 91 16.33 -4.77 -4.53
C ALA A 91 17.54 -5.57 -4.00
N LYS A 92 17.32 -6.71 -3.34
CA LYS A 92 18.42 -7.61 -2.91
C LYS A 92 19.16 -8.26 -4.08
N LEU A 93 18.51 -8.41 -5.24
CA LEU A 93 19.12 -9.00 -6.44
C LEU A 93 19.86 -7.94 -7.25
N LEU A 94 19.20 -6.82 -7.58
CA LEU A 94 19.76 -5.73 -8.38
C LEU A 94 20.93 -5.03 -7.72
N LEU A 95 20.88 -4.85 -6.40
CA LEU A 95 21.85 -4.04 -5.67
C LEU A 95 23.06 -4.86 -5.20
N ARG A 96 23.25 -6.06 -5.75
CA ARG A 96 24.49 -6.84 -5.62
C ARG A 96 25.58 -6.27 -6.52
N LYS A 97 26.84 -6.35 -6.07
CA LYS A 97 28.01 -5.71 -6.71
C LYS A 97 28.18 -6.05 -8.20
N ASP A 98 27.75 -7.22 -8.63
CA ASP A 98 27.81 -7.72 -10.02
C ASP A 98 26.73 -7.11 -10.93
N ARG A 99 25.55 -6.80 -10.40
CA ARG A 99 24.43 -6.23 -11.18
C ARG A 99 24.38 -4.72 -11.21
N VAL A 100 25.04 -4.05 -10.27
CA VAL A 100 25.15 -2.59 -10.21
C VAL A 100 25.84 -2.00 -11.45
N LYS A 101 26.77 -2.72 -12.08
CA LYS A 101 27.45 -2.26 -13.32
C LYS A 101 26.49 -2.08 -14.50
N ASN A 102 25.39 -2.82 -14.52
CA ASN A 102 24.35 -2.76 -15.55
C ASN A 102 23.00 -2.32 -14.97
N LEU A 103 23.02 -1.54 -13.88
CA LEU A 103 21.81 -1.17 -13.14
C LEU A 103 20.72 -0.53 -14.03
N PRO A 104 21.04 0.37 -14.99
CA PRO A 104 20.02 0.90 -15.89
C PRO A 104 19.33 -0.20 -16.71
N SER A 105 20.10 -1.10 -17.34
CA SER A 105 19.55 -2.18 -18.17
C SER A 105 18.71 -3.17 -17.34
N ASN A 106 19.13 -3.45 -16.11
CA ASN A 106 18.45 -4.39 -15.21
C ASN A 106 17.20 -3.78 -14.54
N LEU A 107 17.08 -2.45 -14.46
CA LEU A 107 15.97 -1.79 -13.78
C LEU A 107 14.62 -2.09 -14.45
N LYS A 108 14.60 -2.19 -15.78
CA LYS A 108 13.39 -2.55 -16.53
C LYS A 108 12.89 -3.95 -16.20
N GLU A 109 13.80 -4.92 -16.11
CA GLU A 109 13.46 -6.30 -15.74
C GLU A 109 12.91 -6.37 -14.32
N SER A 110 13.53 -5.66 -13.38
CA SER A 110 13.03 -5.61 -12.01
C SER A 110 11.71 -4.86 -11.90
N TYR A 111 11.48 -3.83 -12.73
CA TYR A 111 10.18 -3.18 -12.80
C TYR A 111 9.09 -4.17 -13.22
N GLN A 112 9.34 -4.94 -14.29
CA GLN A 112 8.44 -5.99 -14.74
C GLN A 112 8.24 -7.08 -13.69
N SER A 113 9.30 -7.48 -12.98
CA SER A 113 9.24 -8.48 -11.92
C SER A 113 8.39 -8.01 -10.73
N ILE A 114 8.59 -6.76 -10.29
CA ILE A 114 7.80 -6.15 -9.20
C ILE A 114 6.32 -6.09 -9.56
N VAL A 115 6.00 -5.59 -10.76
CA VAL A 115 4.62 -5.47 -11.23
C VAL A 115 3.96 -6.85 -11.33
N ARG A 116 4.67 -7.85 -11.85
CA ARG A 116 4.16 -9.23 -11.96
C ARG A 116 3.94 -9.87 -10.58
N GLY A 117 4.86 -9.67 -9.65
CA GLY A 117 4.72 -10.15 -8.28
C GLY A 117 3.51 -9.51 -7.57
N ALA A 118 3.29 -8.22 -7.78
CA ALA A 118 2.11 -7.52 -7.27
C ALA A 118 0.82 -8.06 -7.91
N ILE A 119 0.77 -8.29 -9.23
CA ILE A 119 -0.36 -8.94 -9.93
C ILE A 119 -0.71 -10.28 -9.27
N GLN A 120 0.29 -11.15 -9.06
CA GLN A 120 0.08 -12.45 -8.41
C GLN A 120 -0.46 -12.29 -6.99
N SER A 121 0.05 -11.32 -6.22
CA SER A 121 -0.45 -11.04 -4.87
C SER A 121 -1.91 -10.57 -4.89
N PHE A 122 -2.31 -9.76 -5.86
CA PHE A 122 -3.72 -9.36 -6.02
C PHE A 122 -4.61 -10.55 -6.40
N GLU A 123 -4.18 -11.39 -7.33
CA GLU A 123 -4.92 -12.60 -7.74
C GLU A 123 -5.15 -13.56 -6.56
N VAL A 124 -4.14 -13.77 -5.72
CA VAL A 124 -4.26 -14.58 -4.51
C VAL A 124 -5.29 -14.00 -3.54
N ARG A 125 -5.20 -12.70 -3.23
CA ARG A 125 -6.13 -12.03 -2.31
C ARG A 125 -7.58 -12.05 -2.81
N ILE A 126 -7.78 -11.83 -4.11
CA ILE A 126 -9.10 -11.93 -4.75
C ILE A 126 -9.64 -13.35 -4.57
N SER A 127 -8.81 -14.37 -4.81
CA SER A 127 -9.22 -15.77 -4.63
C SER A 127 -9.58 -16.10 -3.19
N GLU A 128 -8.86 -15.55 -2.21
CA GLU A 128 -9.17 -15.72 -0.78
C GLU A 128 -10.50 -15.06 -0.41
N ILE A 129 -10.72 -13.81 -0.83
CA ILE A 129 -11.98 -13.09 -0.60
C ILE A 129 -13.16 -13.81 -1.25
N ASP A 130 -12.99 -14.29 -2.48
CA ASP A 130 -14.06 -15.00 -3.20
C ASP A 130 -14.41 -16.33 -2.47
N LYS A 131 -13.44 -17.01 -1.85
CA LYS A 131 -13.68 -18.19 -1.00
C LYS A 131 -14.44 -17.84 0.30
N ASP A 132 -14.02 -16.78 1.00
CA ASP A 132 -14.68 -16.34 2.23
C ASP A 132 -16.12 -15.90 1.96
N ARG A 133 -16.35 -15.26 0.80
CA ARG A 133 -17.67 -14.92 0.30
C ARG A 133 -18.52 -16.17 0.06
N GLU A 134 -17.99 -17.17 -0.63
CA GLU A 134 -18.71 -18.44 -0.84
C GLU A 134 -19.04 -19.15 0.47
N GLU A 135 -18.14 -19.13 1.46
CA GLU A 135 -18.42 -19.70 2.78
C GLU A 135 -19.56 -18.96 3.48
N THR A 136 -19.54 -17.62 3.42
CA THR A 136 -20.61 -16.76 3.95
C THR A 136 -21.95 -17.05 3.27
N HIS A 137 -21.95 -17.20 1.94
CA HIS A 137 -23.13 -17.57 1.17
C HIS A 137 -23.73 -18.92 1.59
N ARG A 138 -22.87 -19.91 1.86
CA ARG A 138 -23.30 -21.22 2.39
C ARG A 138 -23.91 -21.11 3.79
N LYS A 139 -23.37 -20.25 4.66
CA LYS A 139 -23.94 -19.97 5.98
C LYS A 139 -25.32 -19.34 5.87
N ILE A 140 -25.50 -18.34 5.01
CA ILE A 140 -26.80 -17.73 4.70
C ILE A 140 -27.81 -18.80 4.26
N SER A 141 -27.45 -19.61 3.27
CA SER A 141 -28.31 -20.69 2.75
C SER A 141 -28.73 -21.67 3.86
N SER A 142 -27.82 -22.01 4.77
CA SER A 142 -28.13 -22.90 5.90
C SER A 142 -29.10 -22.26 6.90
N LEU A 143 -28.89 -20.99 7.23
CA LEU A 143 -29.78 -20.24 8.14
C LEU A 143 -31.18 -20.07 7.52
N GLU A 144 -31.26 -19.76 6.22
CA GLU A 144 -32.54 -19.66 5.50
C GLU A 144 -33.31 -20.99 5.49
N GLN A 145 -32.59 -22.13 5.39
CA GLN A 145 -33.21 -23.46 5.50
C GLN A 145 -33.74 -23.74 6.92
N GLN A 146 -33.01 -23.32 7.96
CA GLN A 146 -33.49 -23.43 9.35
C GLN A 146 -34.73 -22.55 9.58
N LEU A 147 -34.70 -21.32 9.10
CA LEU A 147 -35.81 -20.38 9.19
C LEU A 147 -37.08 -20.93 8.52
N LYS A 148 -36.93 -21.53 7.33
CA LYS A 148 -38.03 -22.22 6.64
C LYS A 148 -38.64 -23.36 7.45
N THR A 149 -37.81 -24.09 8.21
CA THR A 149 -38.28 -25.16 9.10
C THR A 149 -39.14 -24.58 10.23
N PHE A 150 -38.69 -23.50 10.87
CA PHE A 150 -39.48 -22.81 11.89
C PHE A 150 -40.82 -22.28 11.37
N TYR A 151 -40.84 -21.67 10.18
CA TYR A 151 -42.10 -21.24 9.55
C TYR A 151 -43.06 -22.41 9.28
N SER A 152 -42.53 -23.59 8.91
CA SER A 152 -43.34 -24.79 8.70
C SER A 152 -43.91 -25.35 10.01
N GLU A 153 -43.14 -25.31 11.09
CA GLU A 153 -43.56 -25.76 12.42
C GLU A 153 -44.62 -24.84 13.01
N GLU A 154 -44.41 -23.52 12.92
CA GLU A 154 -45.40 -22.51 13.32
C GLU A 154 -46.75 -22.76 12.63
N LYS A 155 -46.73 -22.96 11.30
CA LYS A 155 -47.94 -23.25 10.51
C LYS A 155 -48.64 -24.53 10.97
N GLN A 156 -47.90 -25.58 11.34
CA GLN A 156 -48.47 -26.81 11.86
C GLN A 156 -49.13 -26.57 13.22
N LEU A 157 -48.45 -25.87 14.13
CA LEU A 157 -48.97 -25.55 15.46
C LEU A 157 -50.22 -24.66 15.41
N LEU A 158 -50.26 -23.67 14.51
CA LEU A 158 -51.46 -22.86 14.27
C LEU A 158 -52.65 -23.73 13.82
N ALA A 159 -52.43 -24.68 12.90
CA ALA A 159 -53.47 -25.61 12.47
C ALA A 159 -53.92 -26.59 13.58
N GLU A 160 -53.07 -26.87 14.57
CA GLU A 160 -53.45 -27.64 15.77
C GLU A 160 -54.29 -26.83 16.75
N LEU A 161 -53.96 -25.54 16.90
CA LEU A 161 -54.70 -24.59 17.72
C LEU A 161 -56.15 -24.44 17.21
N GLU A 162 -56.33 -24.33 15.89
CA GLU A 162 -57.65 -24.26 15.23
C GLU A 162 -58.51 -25.51 15.46
N LYS A 163 -57.88 -26.67 15.68
CA LYS A 163 -58.57 -27.94 15.97
C LYS A 163 -58.95 -28.11 17.43
N GLY A 164 -58.70 -27.12 18.29
CA GLY A 164 -59.07 -27.15 19.70
C GLY A 164 -58.22 -28.07 20.57
N LYS A 165 -56.97 -28.37 20.17
CA LYS A 165 -56.00 -29.07 21.02
C LYS A 165 -55.46 -28.12 22.11
N GLU A 166 -54.88 -28.67 23.18
CA GLU A 166 -54.35 -27.94 24.37
C GLU A 166 -53.74 -26.57 24.04
N THR A 167 -54.51 -25.51 24.29
CA THR A 167 -54.23 -24.16 23.79
C THR A 167 -52.98 -23.55 24.41
N ASP A 168 -52.81 -23.66 25.73
CA ASP A 168 -51.73 -22.96 26.46
C ASP A 168 -50.34 -23.54 26.18
N THR A 169 -50.26 -24.83 25.85
CA THR A 169 -49.00 -25.50 25.50
C THR A 169 -48.59 -25.14 24.07
N ILE A 170 -49.56 -25.08 23.15
CA ILE A 170 -49.32 -24.74 21.74
C ILE A 170 -48.92 -23.26 21.61
N ILE A 171 -49.61 -22.35 22.33
CA ILE A 171 -49.28 -20.91 22.32
C ILE A 171 -47.83 -20.68 22.75
N ARG A 172 -47.39 -21.29 23.86
CA ARG A 172 -46.00 -21.17 24.34
C ARG A 172 -44.95 -21.67 23.32
N LYS A 173 -45.27 -22.72 22.57
CA LYS A 173 -44.39 -23.22 21.50
C LYS A 173 -44.32 -22.24 20.33
N ILE A 174 -45.46 -21.68 19.92
CA ILE A 174 -45.52 -20.67 18.85
C ILE A 174 -44.70 -19.43 19.26
N GLU A 175 -44.87 -18.93 20.49
CA GLU A 175 -44.10 -17.79 21.01
C GLU A 175 -42.59 -18.06 20.95
N THR A 176 -42.17 -19.26 21.34
CA THR A 176 -40.74 -19.67 21.27
C THR A 176 -40.23 -19.69 19.83
N ILE A 177 -41.02 -20.23 18.89
CA ILE A 177 -40.66 -20.28 17.47
C ILE A 177 -40.53 -18.88 16.88
N ILE A 178 -41.44 -17.96 17.21
CA ILE A 178 -41.39 -16.57 16.73
C ILE A 178 -40.11 -15.86 17.21
N VAL A 179 -39.70 -16.10 18.47
CA VAL A 179 -38.43 -15.55 18.98
C VAL A 179 -37.24 -16.11 18.18
N ASN A 180 -37.20 -17.41 17.95
CA ASN A 180 -36.12 -18.05 17.18
C ASN A 180 -36.09 -17.60 15.71
N GLN A 181 -37.26 -17.37 15.08
CA GLN A 181 -37.36 -16.83 13.72
C GLN A 181 -36.72 -15.44 13.64
N LYS A 182 -37.06 -14.53 14.56
CA LYS A 182 -36.49 -13.18 14.60
C LYS A 182 -34.97 -13.19 14.81
N GLU A 183 -34.47 -14.09 15.65
CA GLU A 183 -33.04 -14.24 15.87
C GLU A 183 -32.33 -14.73 14.60
N LEU A 184 -32.89 -15.73 13.91
CA LEU A 184 -32.35 -16.22 12.63
C LEU A 184 -32.39 -15.17 11.53
N GLU A 185 -33.48 -14.40 11.42
CA GLU A 185 -33.59 -13.31 10.45
C GLU A 185 -32.51 -12.25 10.66
N LYS A 186 -32.24 -11.89 11.92
CA LYS A 186 -31.15 -10.99 12.28
C LYS A 186 -29.79 -11.56 11.86
N LEU A 187 -29.52 -12.83 12.15
CA LEU A 187 -28.27 -13.48 11.75
C LEU A 187 -28.11 -13.55 10.22
N ILE A 188 -29.18 -13.82 9.48
CA ILE A 188 -29.16 -13.82 8.01
C ILE A 188 -28.80 -12.43 7.49
N GLU A 189 -29.40 -11.38 8.04
CA GLU A 189 -29.13 -10.00 7.65
C GLU A 189 -27.68 -9.60 7.95
N GLU A 190 -27.14 -9.98 9.11
CA GLU A 190 -25.73 -9.77 9.45
C GLU A 190 -24.80 -10.48 8.44
N GLN A 191 -25.08 -11.73 8.08
CA GLN A 191 -24.28 -12.46 7.10
C GLN A 191 -24.39 -11.86 5.68
N LYS A 192 -25.57 -11.38 5.27
CA LYS A 192 -25.75 -10.70 3.97
C LYS A 192 -24.94 -9.42 3.88
N ASN A 193 -24.87 -8.65 4.96
CA ASN A 193 -24.02 -7.47 5.04
C ASN A 193 -22.54 -7.83 4.92
N ILE A 194 -22.09 -8.90 5.58
CA ILE A 194 -20.71 -9.41 5.42
C ILE A 194 -20.43 -9.83 3.96
N GLU A 195 -21.33 -10.60 3.34
CA GLU A 195 -21.19 -11.04 1.94
C GLU A 195 -21.04 -9.85 0.98
N LYS A 196 -21.85 -8.80 1.18
CA LYS A 196 -21.76 -7.56 0.40
C LYS A 196 -20.41 -6.88 0.56
N THR A 197 -19.86 -6.80 1.78
CA THR A 197 -18.52 -6.21 1.98
C THR A 197 -17.42 -7.01 1.29
N PHE A 198 -17.54 -8.34 1.20
CA PHE A 198 -16.59 -9.15 0.44
C PHE A 198 -16.70 -8.91 -1.06
N GLU A 199 -17.92 -8.79 -1.59
CA GLU A 199 -18.16 -8.47 -3.00
C GLU A 199 -17.58 -7.12 -3.39
N GLU A 200 -17.80 -6.08 -2.58
CA GLU A 200 -17.22 -4.75 -2.79
C GLU A 200 -15.69 -4.78 -2.77
N LYS A 201 -15.08 -5.46 -1.79
CA LYS A 201 -13.62 -5.62 -1.70
C LYS A 201 -13.06 -6.36 -2.92
N SER A 202 -13.68 -7.46 -3.33
CA SER A 202 -13.28 -8.25 -4.50
C SER A 202 -13.37 -7.41 -5.78
N SER A 203 -14.44 -6.64 -5.96
CA SER A 203 -14.63 -5.73 -7.10
C SER A 203 -13.54 -4.65 -7.17
N ASN A 204 -13.25 -4.01 -6.03
CA ASN A 204 -12.20 -2.99 -5.96
C ASN A 204 -10.83 -3.55 -6.33
N LEU A 205 -10.44 -4.71 -5.78
CA LEU A 205 -9.17 -5.35 -6.12
C LEU A 205 -9.12 -5.80 -7.59
N LYS A 206 -10.23 -6.29 -8.16
CA LYS A 206 -10.31 -6.64 -9.59
C LYS A 206 -10.09 -5.41 -10.48
N SER A 207 -10.63 -4.25 -10.10
CA SER A 207 -10.40 -2.98 -10.79
C SER A 207 -8.93 -2.55 -10.74
N GLU A 208 -8.30 -2.67 -9.57
CA GLU A 208 -6.85 -2.39 -9.42
C GLU A 208 -5.98 -3.35 -10.21
N LEU A 209 -6.31 -4.64 -10.19
CA LEU A 209 -5.63 -5.69 -10.95
C LEU A 209 -5.66 -5.38 -12.45
N ALA A 210 -6.82 -4.99 -12.98
CA ALA A 210 -6.96 -4.63 -14.39
C ALA A 210 -6.08 -3.42 -14.77
N LYS A 211 -6.01 -2.39 -13.91
CA LYS A 211 -5.12 -1.24 -14.10
C LYS A 211 -3.65 -1.69 -14.10
N LEU A 212 -3.27 -2.57 -13.18
CA LEU A 212 -1.89 -3.06 -13.07
C LEU A 212 -1.49 -3.97 -14.25
N GLN A 213 -2.40 -4.80 -14.75
CA GLN A 213 -2.21 -5.58 -15.96
C GLN A 213 -2.02 -4.70 -17.20
N ALA A 214 -2.79 -3.61 -17.30
CA ALA A 214 -2.61 -2.61 -18.37
C ALA A 214 -1.26 -1.89 -18.28
N VAL A 215 -0.74 -1.65 -17.07
CA VAL A 215 0.64 -1.15 -16.92
C VAL A 215 1.63 -2.20 -17.38
N ASN A 216 1.48 -3.46 -16.95
CA ASN A 216 2.39 -4.55 -17.28
C ASN A 216 2.56 -4.77 -18.79
N SER A 217 1.48 -4.62 -19.57
CA SER A 217 1.54 -4.73 -21.03
C SER A 217 2.28 -3.57 -21.71
N ARG A 218 2.33 -2.39 -21.07
CA ARG A 218 3.04 -1.19 -21.57
C ARG A 218 4.51 -1.13 -21.14
N ILE A 219 4.94 -1.92 -20.15
CA ILE A 219 6.34 -1.88 -19.68
C ILE A 219 7.38 -2.08 -20.78
N PRO A 220 7.18 -2.97 -21.78
CA PRO A 220 8.10 -3.09 -22.91
C PRO A 220 8.33 -1.79 -23.69
N GLU A 221 7.38 -0.85 -23.69
CA GLU A 221 7.44 0.41 -24.42
C GLU A 221 8.15 1.53 -23.64
N PHE A 222 8.29 1.40 -22.32
CA PHE A 222 8.98 2.41 -21.53
C PHE A 222 10.48 2.43 -21.83
N THR A 223 10.96 3.65 -22.07
CA THR A 223 12.37 3.97 -22.30
C THR A 223 13.01 4.32 -20.96
N LEU A 224 14.19 3.78 -20.69
CA LEU A 224 14.98 4.13 -19.51
C LEU A 224 15.45 5.58 -19.64
N GLN A 225 15.13 6.42 -18.65
CA GLN A 225 15.77 7.71 -18.50
C GLN A 225 17.08 7.47 -17.74
N GLN A 226 18.21 7.70 -18.42
CA GLN A 226 19.53 7.67 -17.82
C GLN A 226 19.98 9.10 -17.49
N PRO A 227 20.09 9.47 -16.22
CA PRO A 227 20.98 10.53 -15.82
C PRO A 227 22.40 10.01 -16.00
N LEU A 228 23.14 10.55 -16.98
CA LEU A 228 24.52 10.22 -17.26
C LEU A 228 25.38 10.60 -16.05
N ALA A 229 25.64 9.65 -15.15
CA ALA A 229 26.55 9.84 -14.03
C ALA A 229 28.00 9.79 -14.53
N GLU A 230 28.42 10.84 -15.25
CA GLU A 230 29.83 11.07 -15.66
C GLU A 230 30.79 11.25 -14.47
N ALA A 231 30.33 11.23 -13.22
CA ALA A 231 31.16 11.54 -12.05
C ALA A 231 31.63 10.34 -11.21
N LEU A 232 31.32 9.09 -11.58
CA LEU A 232 31.59 7.92 -10.72
C LEU A 232 32.88 7.14 -11.04
N GLU A 233 33.65 7.50 -12.08
CA GLU A 233 34.97 6.90 -12.36
C GLU A 233 36.20 7.83 -12.22
N GLU A 234 36.06 9.15 -12.06
CA GLU A 234 37.23 10.05 -11.95
C GLU A 234 37.82 10.22 -10.54
N ALA A 235 37.21 9.64 -9.50
CA ALA A 235 37.79 9.62 -8.15
C ALA A 235 38.48 8.28 -7.87
N LYS A 236 39.54 7.96 -8.60
CA LYS A 236 40.59 7.08 -8.05
C LYS A 236 41.29 7.84 -6.90
N PRO A 237 41.50 7.23 -5.72
CA PRO A 237 42.35 7.85 -4.72
C PRO A 237 43.79 7.86 -5.25
N GLU A 238 44.37 9.06 -5.34
CA GLU A 238 45.82 9.25 -5.40
C GLU A 238 46.45 8.63 -4.15
N GLU A 239 47.04 7.45 -4.29
CA GLU A 239 48.10 6.99 -3.39
C GLU A 239 49.42 7.43 -4.01
N ALA A 240 50.02 8.46 -3.42
CA ALA A 240 51.36 8.93 -3.70
C ALA A 240 52.39 8.08 -2.95
N LEU A 241 53.43 7.61 -3.65
CA LEU A 241 54.77 7.37 -3.13
C LEU A 241 55.76 7.14 -4.29
N GLU A 242 56.66 8.13 -4.48
CA GLU A 242 58.09 8.07 -4.90
C GLU A 242 58.44 7.27 -6.18
N GLU A 243 59.20 7.73 -7.18
CA GLU A 243 60.29 8.71 -7.30
C GLU A 243 60.64 8.86 -8.81
N ALA A 244 61.41 9.91 -9.14
CA ALA A 244 62.14 10.21 -10.39
C ALA A 244 61.50 11.16 -11.44
N GLU A 245 62.05 12.38 -11.50
CA GLU A 245 61.86 13.43 -12.51
C GLU A 245 62.60 13.11 -13.86
N PRO A 246 62.74 14.07 -14.82
CA PRO A 246 61.75 14.41 -15.85
C PRO A 246 62.36 14.30 -17.28
N GLU A 247 61.56 14.34 -18.35
CA GLU A 247 61.88 15.11 -19.57
C GLU A 247 60.83 15.00 -20.71
N THR A 248 60.47 16.17 -21.23
CA THR A 248 60.06 16.51 -22.61
C THR A 248 58.63 16.23 -23.14
N LEU A 249 57.85 17.31 -23.19
CA LEU A 249 57.14 17.88 -24.36
C LEU A 249 56.55 16.93 -25.43
N LYS A 250 55.21 16.98 -25.60
CA LYS A 250 54.58 17.63 -26.78
C LYS A 250 53.05 17.70 -26.70
N GLU A 251 52.55 18.83 -27.19
CA GLU A 251 51.16 19.24 -27.37
C GLU A 251 50.29 18.18 -28.09
N SER A 252 49.15 17.80 -27.50
CA SER A 252 48.07 17.08 -28.20
C SER A 252 46.74 17.10 -27.44
N THR A 253 46.27 18.26 -26.96
CA THR A 253 44.94 18.34 -26.29
C THR A 253 43.93 19.23 -27.03
N SER A 254 44.32 19.96 -28.07
CA SER A 254 43.38 20.79 -28.85
C SER A 254 42.64 20.04 -29.96
N SER A 255 43.21 18.94 -30.48
CA SER A 255 42.61 18.12 -31.55
C SER A 255 41.38 17.35 -31.05
N ASP A 256 41.49 16.78 -29.85
CA ASP A 256 40.51 15.79 -29.39
C ASP A 256 39.27 16.47 -28.80
N ILE A 257 39.44 17.65 -28.19
CA ILE A 257 38.34 18.52 -27.75
C ILE A 257 37.56 19.06 -28.95
N SER A 258 38.25 19.41 -30.06
CA SER A 258 37.57 19.90 -31.28
C SER A 258 36.78 18.79 -31.99
N ASN A 259 37.27 17.56 -31.98
CA ASN A 259 36.55 16.40 -32.51
C ASN A 259 35.35 16.00 -31.64
N LEU A 260 35.45 16.17 -30.31
CA LEU A 260 34.34 15.95 -29.38
C LEU A 260 33.23 16.98 -29.56
N MET A 261 33.58 18.27 -29.69
CA MET A 261 32.62 19.35 -29.94
C MET A 261 31.87 19.15 -31.27
N LYS A 262 32.56 18.74 -32.35
CA LYS A 262 31.92 18.43 -33.64
C LYS A 262 30.99 17.21 -33.58
N LYS A 263 31.30 16.19 -32.76
CA LYS A 263 30.42 15.04 -32.55
C LYS A 263 29.19 15.41 -31.71
N LEU A 264 29.34 16.29 -30.73
CA LEU A 264 28.22 16.81 -29.94
C LEU A 264 27.27 17.68 -30.77
N GLU A 265 27.79 18.55 -31.63
CA GLU A 265 26.99 19.37 -32.55
C GLU A 265 26.23 18.49 -33.57
N ALA A 266 26.86 17.42 -34.07
CA ALA A 266 26.20 16.47 -34.98
C ALA A 266 25.07 15.67 -34.31
N LEU A 267 25.17 15.39 -33.00
CA LEU A 267 24.12 14.73 -32.21
C LEU A 267 22.97 15.68 -31.88
N SER A 268 23.28 16.93 -31.51
CA SER A 268 22.29 17.98 -31.26
C SER A 268 21.46 18.30 -32.52
N HIS A 269 22.10 18.34 -33.70
CA HIS A 269 21.38 18.52 -34.95
C HIS A 269 20.47 17.35 -35.30
N LYS A 270 20.90 16.09 -35.13
CA LYS A 270 20.04 14.92 -35.39
C LYS A 270 18.80 14.87 -34.48
N GLN A 271 18.92 15.36 -33.25
CA GLN A 271 17.79 15.41 -32.30
C GLN A 271 16.79 16.52 -32.65
N SER A 272 17.27 17.66 -33.16
CA SER A 272 16.40 18.73 -33.67
C SER A 272 15.70 18.36 -34.97
N THR A 273 16.36 17.60 -35.87
CA THR A 273 15.73 17.16 -37.14
C THR A 273 14.60 16.15 -36.89
N LEU A 274 14.76 15.24 -35.92
CA LEU A 274 13.70 14.27 -35.55
C LEU A 274 12.49 14.94 -34.89
N GLN A 275 12.68 16.05 -34.17
CA GLN A 275 11.56 16.84 -33.62
C GLN A 275 10.87 17.70 -34.69
N ALA A 276 11.57 18.14 -35.73
CA ALA A 276 10.98 18.89 -36.83
C ALA A 276 10.14 18.00 -37.79
N GLU A 277 10.58 16.76 -38.05
CA GLU A 277 9.83 15.82 -38.90
C GLU A 277 8.52 15.32 -38.25
N LEU A 278 8.46 15.25 -36.91
CA LEU A 278 7.25 14.90 -36.16
C LEU A 278 6.21 16.03 -36.10
N VAL A 279 6.62 17.29 -36.27
CA VAL A 279 5.69 18.44 -36.29
C VAL A 279 5.19 18.75 -37.70
N SER A 280 5.91 18.33 -38.76
CA SER A 280 5.48 18.53 -40.16
C SER A 280 4.49 17.49 -40.70
N ALA A 281 4.18 16.43 -39.95
CA ALA A 281 3.30 15.34 -40.41
C ALA A 281 1.82 15.51 -40.02
N GLU A 282 1.44 16.54 -39.25
CA GLU A 282 0.04 16.80 -38.85
C GLU A 282 -0.66 17.94 -39.63
N GLU A 283 0.00 18.56 -40.62
CA GLU A 283 -0.63 19.55 -41.52
C GLU A 283 -0.63 19.10 -42.98
N SER A 284 -1.42 18.08 -43.30
CA SER A 284 -1.98 17.91 -44.65
C SER A 284 -3.04 16.82 -44.68
N THR A 285 -4.31 17.21 -44.65
CA THR A 285 -5.36 16.72 -45.56
C THR A 285 -6.70 17.40 -45.25
N VAL A 286 -6.98 18.48 -45.98
CA VAL A 286 -8.35 18.89 -46.31
C VAL A 286 -8.54 18.65 -47.80
N SER A 287 -9.55 17.85 -48.16
CA SER A 287 -10.18 17.89 -49.49
C SER A 287 -11.64 17.45 -49.37
N VAL A 288 -12.51 18.43 -49.60
CA VAL A 288 -13.96 18.35 -49.74
C VAL A 288 -14.34 17.54 -50.99
N PRO A 289 -15.56 16.98 -51.08
CA PRO A 289 -16.39 17.39 -52.22
C PRO A 289 -17.83 17.80 -51.85
N LYS A 290 -18.35 18.66 -52.72
CA LYS A 290 -19.53 19.51 -52.66
C LYS A 290 -20.70 18.87 -53.42
N ALA A 291 -21.92 18.89 -52.88
CA ALA A 291 -23.18 19.06 -53.64
C ALA A 291 -24.42 19.30 -52.75
N THR A 292 -24.83 20.57 -52.69
CA THR A 292 -26.20 21.17 -52.76
C THR A 292 -27.34 20.86 -51.76
N PRO A 293 -28.26 21.85 -51.52
CA PRO A 293 -29.06 21.99 -50.29
C PRO A 293 -30.56 21.74 -50.49
N VAL A 294 -31.28 21.54 -49.37
CA VAL A 294 -32.73 21.81 -49.24
C VAL A 294 -33.04 22.27 -47.81
N HIS A 295 -33.63 23.47 -47.69
CA HIS A 295 -34.70 23.94 -46.76
C HIS A 295 -35.11 23.00 -45.59
N SER A 296 -35.35 23.41 -44.33
CA SER A 296 -36.06 24.58 -43.81
C SER A 296 -35.99 24.67 -42.27
N GLU A 297 -36.33 25.86 -41.75
CA GLU A 297 -37.07 26.13 -40.49
C GLU A 297 -36.38 26.07 -39.12
N THR A 298 -35.88 27.25 -38.74
CA THR A 298 -36.25 28.02 -37.53
C THR A 298 -37.43 27.48 -36.71
N ILE A 299 -37.21 27.20 -35.42
CA ILE A 299 -38.05 27.70 -34.32
C ILE A 299 -37.12 28.16 -33.19
N GLU A 300 -37.31 29.42 -32.84
CA GLU A 300 -36.72 30.21 -31.77
C GLU A 300 -37.55 30.00 -30.48
N GLN A 301 -37.06 30.56 -29.35
CA GLN A 301 -37.75 30.79 -28.06
C GLN A 301 -37.51 29.71 -26.97
N VAL A 302 -37.14 30.03 -25.72
CA VAL A 302 -37.18 31.30 -24.98
C VAL A 302 -36.37 31.23 -23.67
N ALA A 303 -35.88 32.41 -23.23
CA ALA A 303 -35.54 32.89 -21.88
C ALA A 303 -34.40 32.28 -21.04
N GLU A 304 -33.23 32.90 -21.15
CA GLU A 304 -32.51 33.76 -20.16
C GLU A 304 -33.08 33.99 -18.71
N PRO A 305 -32.27 34.54 -17.77
CA PRO A 305 -31.76 33.89 -16.55
C PRO A 305 -32.26 34.56 -15.24
N ILE A 306 -31.81 34.14 -14.04
CA ILE A 306 -31.53 34.97 -12.83
C ILE A 306 -31.16 34.11 -11.60
N THR A 307 -29.93 34.36 -11.13
CA THR A 307 -29.40 34.53 -9.75
C THR A 307 -30.06 33.93 -8.49
N SER A 308 -29.17 33.31 -7.71
CA SER A 308 -28.95 33.40 -6.25
C SER A 308 -30.12 33.23 -5.27
N ARG A 309 -30.05 32.16 -4.47
CA ARG A 309 -30.53 32.11 -3.09
C ARG A 309 -29.69 31.11 -2.27
N THR A 310 -28.90 31.64 -1.34
CA THR A 310 -28.43 30.90 -0.15
C THR A 310 -29.63 30.69 0.79
N PRO A 311 -29.74 29.53 1.44
CA PRO A 311 -29.84 29.53 2.91
C PRO A 311 -29.14 28.27 3.52
N PRO A 312 -29.20 28.04 4.84
CA PRO A 312 -28.21 28.44 5.83
C PRO A 312 -27.46 27.25 6.45
N ASP A 313 -26.44 27.57 7.25
CA ASP A 313 -25.73 26.70 8.18
C ASP A 313 -26.60 25.61 8.81
N THR A 314 -26.21 24.35 8.59
CA THR A 314 -26.45 23.25 9.52
C THR A 314 -25.08 22.67 9.85
N THR A 315 -24.62 22.97 11.07
CA THR A 315 -23.58 22.24 11.78
C THR A 315 -23.95 20.76 11.81
N LEU A 316 -23.35 19.99 10.90
CA LEU A 316 -23.27 18.54 10.98
C LEU A 316 -22.18 18.23 12.02
N GLU A 317 -22.62 17.95 13.24
CA GLU A 317 -21.82 17.17 14.18
C GLU A 317 -21.50 15.84 13.48
N ARG A 318 -20.25 15.73 13.07
CA ARG A 318 -19.68 14.49 12.54
C ARG A 318 -19.45 13.62 13.77
N GLU A 319 -20.23 12.55 13.92
CA GLU A 319 -19.86 11.47 14.83
C GLU A 319 -18.52 10.89 14.35
N GLU A 320 -17.43 11.33 14.98
CA GLU A 320 -16.10 10.76 14.77
C GLU A 320 -16.10 9.36 15.40
N GLU A 321 -16.10 8.32 14.56
CA GLU A 321 -15.89 6.94 15.00
C GLU A 321 -14.55 6.87 15.74
N ALA A 322 -14.59 6.58 17.05
CA ALA A 322 -13.41 6.46 17.88
C ALA A 322 -12.46 5.39 17.31
N THR A 323 -11.22 5.78 17.00
CA THR A 323 -10.22 4.86 16.48
C THR A 323 -9.78 3.89 17.58
N MET A 324 -9.16 2.77 17.20
CA MET A 324 -8.58 1.82 18.17
C MET A 324 -7.55 2.51 19.08
N SER A 325 -6.86 3.54 18.56
CA SER A 325 -5.93 4.36 19.34
C SER A 325 -6.65 5.17 20.41
N ASP A 326 -7.82 5.75 20.11
CA ASP A 326 -8.62 6.54 21.05
C ASP A 326 -9.18 5.67 22.19
N VAL A 327 -9.68 4.47 21.86
CA VAL A 327 -10.16 3.50 22.85
C VAL A 327 -9.02 3.01 23.76
N LEU A 328 -7.85 2.68 23.18
CA LEU A 328 -6.70 2.25 23.95
C LEU A 328 -6.13 3.38 24.82
N ALA A 329 -6.09 4.61 24.32
CA ALA A 329 -5.63 5.77 25.06
C ALA A 329 -6.53 6.08 26.26
N GLU A 330 -7.85 5.94 26.11
CA GLU A 330 -8.83 6.06 27.21
C GLU A 330 -8.64 4.96 28.26
N MET A 331 -8.32 3.72 27.84
CA MET A 331 -8.21 2.57 28.74
C MET A 331 -6.87 2.48 29.50
N VAL A 332 -5.74 2.70 28.82
CA VAL A 332 -4.41 2.43 29.38
C VAL A 332 -3.47 3.64 29.36
N GLY A 333 -3.91 4.76 28.79
CA GLY A 333 -3.11 5.97 28.59
C GLY A 333 -2.32 5.96 27.28
N GLU A 334 -2.03 7.15 26.74
CA GLU A 334 -1.47 7.37 25.40
C GLU A 334 -0.20 6.56 25.10
N VAL A 335 0.76 6.54 26.03
CA VAL A 335 2.04 5.84 25.83
C VAL A 335 1.86 4.32 25.79
N LYS A 336 0.98 3.78 26.63
CA LYS A 336 0.68 2.34 26.67
C LYS A 336 -0.15 1.93 25.46
N ALA A 337 -1.07 2.78 25.02
CA ALA A 337 -1.84 2.59 23.80
C ALA A 337 -0.93 2.49 22.58
N ALA A 338 0.02 3.40 22.43
CA ALA A 338 1.00 3.38 21.34
C ALA A 338 1.84 2.09 21.34
N ILE A 339 2.26 1.59 22.51
CA ILE A 339 2.99 0.32 22.63
C ILE A 339 2.12 -0.87 22.21
N LEU A 340 0.87 -0.93 22.67
CA LEU A 340 -0.05 -2.02 22.33
C LEU A 340 -0.41 -2.01 20.85
N GLU A 341 -0.70 -0.84 20.30
CA GLU A 341 -1.01 -0.65 18.89
C GLU A 341 0.17 -1.07 18.00
N TYR A 342 1.38 -0.62 18.33
CA TYR A 342 2.61 -1.03 17.64
C TYR A 342 2.79 -2.56 17.66
N LEU A 343 2.66 -3.19 18.82
CA LEU A 343 2.82 -4.65 18.95
C LEU A 343 1.70 -5.42 18.25
N PHE A 344 0.50 -4.87 18.19
CA PHE A 344 -0.65 -5.46 17.50
C PHE A 344 -0.43 -5.46 15.98
N TRP A 345 -0.05 -4.31 15.41
CA TRP A 345 0.15 -4.17 13.97
C TRP A 345 1.35 -4.95 13.44
N ILE A 346 2.48 -4.96 14.17
CA ILE A 346 3.69 -5.66 13.74
C ILE A 346 3.55 -7.18 13.80
N ASN A 347 2.63 -7.68 14.63
CA ASN A 347 2.27 -9.10 14.69
C ASN A 347 3.50 -10.01 14.96
N LYS A 348 4.52 -9.50 15.67
CA LYS A 348 5.75 -10.24 16.03
C LYS A 348 6.30 -9.76 17.37
N PRO A 349 6.95 -10.64 18.17
CA PRO A 349 7.62 -10.21 19.39
C PRO A 349 8.76 -9.22 19.11
N ARG A 350 8.84 -8.16 19.91
CA ARG A 350 9.85 -7.09 19.78
C ARG A 350 10.58 -6.84 21.07
N THR A 351 11.86 -6.51 20.99
CA THR A 351 12.65 -6.08 22.13
C THR A 351 12.30 -4.66 22.52
N ILE A 352 12.60 -4.29 23.77
CA ILE A 352 12.41 -2.93 24.29
C ILE A 352 13.14 -1.89 23.44
N ASN A 353 14.33 -2.21 22.95
CA ASN A 353 15.14 -1.31 22.12
C ASN A 353 14.51 -1.10 20.74
N GLU A 354 13.93 -2.14 20.14
CA GLU A 354 13.19 -2.01 18.87
C GLU A 354 11.93 -1.14 19.05
N ILE A 355 11.17 -1.35 20.12
CA ILE A 355 9.96 -0.56 20.40
C ILE A 355 10.32 0.91 20.67
N SER A 356 11.36 1.14 21.47
CA SER A 356 11.88 2.49 21.77
C SER A 356 12.32 3.23 20.51
N GLN A 357 13.00 2.53 19.59
CA GLN A 357 13.45 3.10 18.34
C GLN A 357 12.28 3.44 17.41
N ASP A 358 11.30 2.56 17.28
CA ASP A 358 10.19 2.73 16.34
C ASP A 358 9.11 3.71 16.84
N LEU A 359 8.96 3.85 18.17
CA LEU A 359 8.04 4.83 18.79
C LEU A 359 8.74 6.15 19.15
N GLU A 360 10.01 6.33 18.77
CA GLU A 360 10.81 7.51 19.08
C GLU A 360 10.79 7.92 20.56
N THR A 361 10.71 6.93 21.47
CA THR A 361 10.63 7.16 22.91
C THR A 361 11.78 6.49 23.64
N THR A 362 12.05 6.86 24.90
CA THR A 362 13.20 6.29 25.60
C THR A 362 12.96 4.84 26.01
N ALA A 363 14.01 4.00 25.99
CA ALA A 363 13.92 2.62 26.44
C ALA A 363 13.43 2.49 27.89
N GLN A 364 13.76 3.47 28.74
CA GLN A 364 13.29 3.53 30.12
C GLN A 364 11.77 3.74 30.19
N THR A 365 11.23 4.65 29.38
CA THR A 365 9.78 4.87 29.26
C THR A 365 9.06 3.60 28.77
N ILE A 366 9.65 2.86 27.83
CA ILE A 366 9.11 1.58 27.38
C ILE A 366 9.15 0.53 28.48
N ILE A 367 10.24 0.43 29.25
CA ILE A 367 10.36 -0.53 30.36
C ILE A 367 9.25 -0.31 31.39
N GLU A 368 9.10 0.93 31.87
CA GLU A 368 8.14 1.30 32.92
C GLU A 368 6.70 1.00 32.48
N ASN A 369 6.34 1.33 31.24
CA ASN A 369 5.00 1.11 30.71
C ASN A 369 4.76 -0.35 30.31
N ALA A 370 5.77 -1.07 29.84
CA ALA A 370 5.65 -2.47 29.45
C ALA A 370 5.47 -3.40 30.66
N GLU A 371 6.13 -3.10 31.80
CA GLU A 371 5.92 -3.86 33.02
C GLU A 371 4.47 -3.74 33.50
N ASP A 372 3.90 -2.54 33.45
CA ASP A 372 2.51 -2.31 33.80
C ASP A 372 1.55 -3.02 32.83
N LEU A 373 1.78 -2.93 31.52
CA LEU A 373 1.01 -3.65 30.50
C LEU A 373 1.05 -5.17 30.66
N VAL A 374 2.18 -5.73 31.09
CA VAL A 374 2.32 -7.17 31.37
C VAL A 374 1.59 -7.55 32.65
N ASN A 375 1.70 -6.75 33.70
CA ASN A 375 1.02 -7.00 34.98
C ASN A 375 -0.50 -6.93 34.85
N GLN A 376 -1.00 -6.05 33.99
CA GLN A 376 -2.44 -5.90 33.69
C GLN A 376 -2.95 -6.88 32.64
N GLY A 377 -2.08 -7.73 32.07
CA GLY A 377 -2.48 -8.78 31.13
C GLY A 377 -2.73 -8.31 29.70
N TYR A 378 -2.28 -7.10 29.34
CA TYR A 378 -2.39 -6.57 27.97
C TYR A 378 -1.18 -6.97 27.10
N ALA A 379 -0.01 -7.20 27.68
CA ALA A 379 1.17 -7.66 26.97
C ALA A 379 1.77 -8.92 27.58
N CYS A 380 2.57 -9.65 26.81
CA CYS A 380 3.30 -10.82 27.26
C CYS A 380 4.80 -10.59 27.15
N LYS A 381 5.52 -10.95 28.21
CA LYS A 381 6.98 -10.92 28.29
C LYS A 381 7.56 -12.28 27.93
N LEU A 382 8.43 -12.33 26.93
CA LEU A 382 9.15 -13.53 26.50
C LEU A 382 10.64 -13.35 26.79
N SER A 383 11.22 -14.26 27.56
CA SER A 383 12.67 -14.35 27.77
C SER A 383 13.24 -15.55 27.00
N LYS A 384 14.25 -15.34 26.16
CA LYS A 384 14.99 -16.46 25.56
C LYS A 384 15.98 -17.00 26.60
N LYS A 385 16.00 -18.33 26.80
CA LYS A 385 16.81 -19.01 27.84
C LYS A 385 18.32 -18.73 27.78
N ASN A 386 18.84 -18.28 26.64
CA ASN A 386 20.27 -18.06 26.40
C ASN A 386 20.65 -16.60 26.11
N THR A 387 19.71 -15.65 26.21
CA THR A 387 20.00 -14.21 26.04
C THR A 387 19.38 -13.43 27.19
N LYS A 388 20.03 -12.33 27.60
CA LYS A 388 19.42 -11.36 28.56
C LYS A 388 18.34 -10.49 27.92
N GLU A 389 17.96 -10.80 26.67
CA GLU A 389 16.99 -10.01 25.92
C GLU A 389 15.57 -10.38 26.30
N VAL A 390 14.81 -9.34 26.58
CA VAL A 390 13.38 -9.39 26.87
C VAL A 390 12.63 -8.97 25.62
N TYR A 391 11.68 -9.80 25.20
CA TYR A 391 10.77 -9.51 24.11
C TYR A 391 9.36 -9.28 24.65
N LEU A 392 8.61 -8.40 24.02
CA LEU A 392 7.23 -8.06 24.30
C LEU A 392 6.35 -8.43 23.11
N THR A 393 5.13 -8.86 23.37
CA THR A 393 4.14 -9.22 22.35
C THR A 393 2.72 -9.11 22.90
N VAL A 394 1.72 -9.14 22.02
CA VAL A 394 0.29 -9.09 22.36
C VAL A 394 -0.44 -10.27 21.73
N CYS A 395 -1.57 -10.71 22.31
CA CYS A 395 -2.43 -11.72 21.71
C CYS A 395 -3.24 -11.08 20.55
N PRO A 396 -3.48 -11.77 19.41
CA PRO A 396 -3.42 -13.23 19.21
C PRO A 396 -2.05 -13.80 18.84
N ASN A 397 -1.02 -12.97 18.76
CA ASN A 397 0.26 -13.32 18.12
C ASN A 397 1.32 -13.80 19.12
N CYS A 398 0.94 -13.83 20.41
CA CYS A 398 1.77 -14.36 21.47
C CYS A 398 1.93 -15.90 21.35
N PRO A 399 3.17 -16.43 21.31
CA PRO A 399 3.41 -17.87 21.31
C PRO A 399 2.97 -18.56 22.62
N LEU A 400 2.64 -17.78 23.66
CA LEU A 400 2.07 -18.27 24.93
C LEU A 400 0.55 -18.15 25.00
N LYS A 401 -0.14 -17.76 23.92
CA LYS A 401 -1.61 -17.52 23.87
C LYS A 401 -2.42 -18.63 24.54
N SER A 402 -2.14 -19.90 24.20
CA SER A 402 -2.85 -21.06 24.75
C SER A 402 -2.64 -21.27 26.26
N ARG A 403 -1.51 -20.82 26.81
CA ARG A 403 -1.20 -20.85 28.24
C ARG A 403 -1.85 -19.68 28.97
N CYS A 404 -1.74 -18.47 28.41
CA CYS A 404 -2.30 -17.26 29.02
C CYS A 404 -3.84 -17.26 29.02
N GLN A 405 -4.49 -17.84 28.00
CA GLN A 405 -5.94 -18.05 27.96
C GLN A 405 -6.41 -19.05 29.03
N LYS A 406 -5.63 -20.10 29.32
CA LYS A 406 -5.94 -21.08 30.39
C LYS A 406 -5.78 -20.50 31.79
N GLU A 407 -4.82 -19.59 31.97
CA GLU A 407 -4.51 -18.95 33.26
C GLU A 407 -5.39 -17.68 33.51
N ARG A 408 -6.32 -17.32 32.59
CA ARG A 408 -7.19 -16.12 32.66
C ARG A 408 -6.43 -14.80 32.91
N ALA A 409 -5.20 -14.71 32.41
CA ALA A 409 -4.30 -13.58 32.70
C ALA A 409 -4.41 -12.43 31.69
N ILE A 410 -5.48 -12.36 30.87
CA ILE A 410 -5.53 -11.46 29.71
C ILE A 410 -6.89 -10.75 29.57
N ASN A 411 -6.87 -9.41 29.47
CA ASN A 411 -8.04 -8.53 29.30
C ASN A 411 -8.33 -8.10 27.85
N TRP A 412 -7.76 -8.76 26.84
CA TRP A 412 -7.98 -8.40 25.43
C TRP A 412 -9.43 -8.54 24.94
N GLU A 413 -10.23 -9.41 25.56
CA GLU A 413 -11.67 -9.51 25.24
C GLU A 413 -12.44 -8.24 25.63
N GLN A 414 -11.99 -7.47 26.63
CA GLN A 414 -12.60 -6.18 27.00
C GLN A 414 -12.35 -5.12 25.92
N ILE A 415 -11.12 -5.04 25.39
CA ILE A 415 -10.76 -4.11 24.30
C ILE A 415 -11.58 -4.42 23.04
N MET A 416 -11.82 -5.70 22.74
CA MET A 416 -12.59 -6.11 21.56
C MET A 416 -14.11 -5.98 21.76
N HIS A 417 -14.63 -6.02 22.99
CA HIS A 417 -16.05 -5.85 23.29
C HIS A 417 -16.49 -4.39 23.44
N GLU A 418 -15.62 -3.46 23.84
CA GLU A 418 -15.99 -2.03 23.91
C GLU A 418 -16.22 -1.40 22.53
N LYS A 419 -15.60 -1.95 21.46
CA LYS A 419 -15.92 -1.62 20.06
C LYS A 419 -17.35 -1.94 19.62
N ILE A 420 -18.12 -2.68 20.42
CA ILE A 420 -19.47 -3.15 20.08
C ILE A 420 -20.55 -2.37 20.88
N LYS A 421 -20.15 -1.49 21.82
CA LYS A 421 -21.07 -0.75 22.70
C LYS A 421 -21.13 0.76 22.47
N LYS A 422 -20.14 1.34 21.80
CA LYS A 422 -20.22 2.67 21.18
C LYS A 422 -20.46 2.44 19.69
#